data_AF-A0A2R5G4B7-F1
#
_entry.id   AF-A0A2R5G4B7-F1
#
_cell.length_a   1.000
_cell.length_b   1.000
_cell.length_c   1.000
_cell.angle_alpha   90.00
_cell.angle_beta   90.00
_cell.angle_gamma   90.00
#
_symmetry.space_group_name_H-M   'P 1'
#
loop_
_entity.id
_entity.type
_entity.pdbx_description
1 polymer ?
#
loop_
_entity_poly.entity_id
_entity_poly.type
_entity_poly.pdbx_seq_one_letter_code
_entity_poly.pdbx_strand_id
1 'polypeptide(L)'
;MLTQNIDYFKSKPSELPKITLLVDHGYHPDKLTIALEQIYPQIMTKIQFELKALPSKGEKEAQGLSGFVPVAARWGKRTVKCLGGAM
;
A
#
# COMPACT_ATOMS: atom_id res chain seq x y z
N MET A 1 -8.93 -8.59 1.16
CA MET A 1 -7.55 -9.09 1.28
C MET A 1 -7.07 -9.10 2.73
N LEU A 2 -7.07 -7.97 3.45
CA LEU A 2 -6.69 -7.93 4.87
C LEU A 2 -7.61 -8.75 5.78
N THR A 3 -8.92 -8.78 5.48
CA THR A 3 -9.92 -9.58 6.20
C THR A 3 -9.60 -11.09 6.23
N GLN A 4 -9.03 -11.63 5.16
CA GLN A 4 -8.70 -13.06 5.07
C GLN A 4 -7.54 -13.46 5.99
N ASN A 5 -6.76 -12.49 6.45
CA ASN A 5 -5.60 -12.70 7.32
C ASN A 5 -5.85 -12.18 8.74
N ILE A 6 -7.11 -11.98 9.14
CA ILE A 6 -7.44 -11.46 10.48
C ILE A 6 -6.94 -12.36 11.60
N ASP A 7 -6.96 -13.68 11.40
CA ASP A 7 -6.51 -14.64 12.41
C ASP A 7 -5.00 -14.54 12.68
N TYR A 8 -4.22 -14.11 11.68
CA TYR A 8 -2.81 -13.78 11.87
C TYR A 8 -2.64 -12.65 12.88
N PHE A 9 -3.44 -11.59 12.79
CA PHE A 9 -3.37 -10.47 13.74
C PHE A 9 -3.92 -10.84 15.12
N LYS A 10 -4.90 -11.74 15.20
CA LYS A 10 -5.43 -12.23 16.48
C LYS A 10 -4.40 -13.07 17.25
N SER A 11 -3.65 -13.94 16.56
CA SER A 11 -2.67 -14.84 17.20
C SER A 11 -1.43 -14.13 17.76
N LYS A 12 -1.14 -12.90 17.33
CA LYS A 12 -0.01 -12.13 17.86
C LYS A 12 -0.31 -11.58 19.26
N PRO A 13 0.62 -11.69 20.22
CA PRO A 13 0.47 -11.04 21.52
C PRO A 13 0.51 -9.51 21.38
N SER A 14 -0.23 -8.80 22.23
CA SER A 14 -0.38 -7.34 22.21
C SER A 14 0.87 -6.56 22.65
N GLU A 15 1.84 -7.25 23.25
CA GLU A 15 3.10 -6.67 23.73
C GLU A 15 4.11 -6.38 22.61
N LEU A 16 3.85 -6.90 21.41
CA LEU A 16 4.70 -6.68 20.24
C LEU A 16 4.53 -5.26 19.67
N PRO A 17 5.59 -4.71 19.04
CA PRO A 17 5.47 -3.46 18.32
C PRO A 17 4.43 -3.57 17.20
N LYS A 18 3.81 -2.43 16.87
CA LYS A 18 2.80 -2.34 15.82
C LYS A 18 3.37 -2.79 14.48
N ILE A 19 2.58 -3.56 13.74
CA ILE A 19 2.91 -3.98 12.39
C ILE A 19 2.58 -2.84 11.44
N THR A 20 3.61 -2.28 10.80
CA THR A 20 3.45 -1.25 9.78
C THR A 20 3.01 -1.86 8.46
N LEU A 21 1.86 -1.43 7.97
CA LEU A 21 1.32 -1.77 6.66
C LEU A 21 1.52 -0.56 5.73
N LEU A 22 2.39 -0.73 4.74
CA LEU A 22 2.58 0.26 3.70
C LEU A 22 1.45 0.20 2.68
N VAL A 23 0.79 1.34 2.49
CA VAL A 23 -0.37 1.49 1.63
C VAL A 23 -0.02 2.39 0.45
N ASP A 24 -0.41 1.97 -0.75
CA ASP A 24 -0.28 2.78 -1.95
C ASP A 24 -1.30 3.94 -1.96
N HIS A 25 -0.97 5.05 -2.62
CA HIS A 25 -1.80 6.27 -2.70
C HIS A 25 -3.21 6.09 -3.26
N GLY A 26 -3.51 4.95 -3.88
CA GLY A 26 -4.85 4.62 -4.39
C GLY A 26 -5.82 4.11 -3.32
N TYR A 27 -5.34 3.89 -2.10
CA TYR A 27 -6.16 3.40 -0.99
C TYR A 27 -6.36 4.49 0.06
N HIS A 28 -7.56 4.54 0.63
CA HIS A 28 -7.89 5.43 1.73
C HIS A 28 -7.71 4.71 3.06
N PRO A 29 -6.68 5.05 3.86
CA PRO A 29 -6.43 4.39 5.13
C PRO A 29 -7.62 4.49 6.08
N ASP A 30 -8.34 5.62 6.09
CA ASP A 30 -9.53 5.80 6.96
C ASP A 30 -10.64 4.78 6.66
N LYS A 31 -10.90 4.53 5.38
CA LYS A 31 -11.91 3.55 4.95
C LYS A 31 -11.48 2.12 5.32
N LEU A 32 -10.18 1.84 5.23
CA LEU A 32 -9.63 0.55 5.64
C LEU A 32 -9.73 0.37 7.16
N THR A 33 -9.45 1.40 7.94
CA THR A 33 -9.58 1.40 9.40
C THR A 33 -11.01 1.09 9.82
N ILE A 34 -12.00 1.82 9.31
CA ILE A 34 -13.42 1.60 9.65
C ILE A 34 -13.85 0.16 9.32
N ALA A 35 -13.49 -0.34 8.13
CA ALA A 35 -13.85 -1.68 7.70
C ALA A 35 -13.18 -2.77 8.56
N LEU A 36 -11.97 -2.52 9.06
CA LEU A 36 -11.24 -3.46 9.91
C LEU A 36 -11.70 -3.42 11.37
N GLU A 37 -12.01 -2.24 11.91
CA GLU A 37 -12.55 -2.08 13.26
C GLU A 37 -13.90 -2.79 13.45
N GLN A 38 -14.74 -2.80 12.41
CA GLN A 38 -16.00 -3.54 12.41
C GLN A 38 -15.82 -5.05 12.62
N ILE A 39 -14.68 -5.61 12.20
CA ILE A 39 -14.42 -7.05 12.27
C ILE A 39 -13.57 -7.38 13.51
N TYR A 40 -12.62 -6.52 13.85
CA TYR A 40 -11.78 -6.64 15.03
C TYR A 40 -11.48 -5.25 15.61
N PRO A 41 -12.23 -4.79 16.63
CA PRO A 41 -12.12 -3.41 17.15
C PRO A 41 -10.74 -3.07 17.71
N GLN A 42 -10.00 -4.10 18.15
CA GLN A 42 -8.68 -3.93 18.76
C GLN A 42 -7.56 -3.93 17.72
N ILE A 43 -7.87 -3.97 16.41
CA ILE A 43 -6.85 -4.11 15.37
C ILE A 43 -5.87 -2.93 15.33
N MET A 44 -6.34 -1.71 15.64
CA MET A 44 -5.52 -0.49 15.65
C MET A 44 -4.46 -0.44 16.76
N THR A 45 -4.56 -1.33 17.76
CA THR A 45 -3.49 -1.50 18.75
C THR A 45 -2.33 -2.31 18.19
N LYS A 46 -2.58 -3.12 17.14
CA LYS A 46 -1.61 -4.06 16.55
C LYS A 46 -1.04 -3.60 15.22
N ILE A 47 -1.79 -2.82 14.44
CA ILE A 47 -1.35 -2.37 13.11
C ILE A 47 -1.25 -0.85 13.03
N GLN A 48 -0.41 -0.37 12.13
CA GLN A 48 -0.30 1.04 11.75
C GLN A 48 -0.24 1.14 10.24
N PHE A 49 -0.95 2.11 9.66
CA PHE A 49 -0.85 2.39 8.23
C PHE A 49 0.16 3.49 7.97
N GLU A 50 1.03 3.25 6.99
CA GLU A 50 1.92 4.28 6.47
C GLU A 50 1.66 4.43 4.97
N LEU A 51 1.50 5.68 4.54
CA LEU A 51 1.43 6.00 3.12
C LEU A 51 2.84 5.94 2.55
N LYS A 52 3.01 5.13 1.51
CA LYS A 52 4.27 5.05 0.80
C LYS A 52 4.67 6.44 0.28
N ALA A 53 5.91 6.87 0.43
CA ALA A 53 6.34 8.17 -0.10
C ALA A 53 6.13 8.23 -1.64
N LEU A 54 5.58 9.35 -2.14
CA LEU A 54 5.67 9.62 -3.58
C LEU A 54 7.13 9.94 -3.92
N PRO A 55 7.64 9.47 -5.07
CA PRO A 55 8.96 9.88 -5.53
C PRO A 55 8.98 11.40 -5.72
N SER A 56 9.95 12.06 -5.08
CA SER A 56 10.13 13.51 -5.18
C SER A 56 10.65 13.91 -6.57
N LYS A 57 10.57 15.20 -6.93
CA LYS A 57 11.04 15.70 -8.23
C LYS A 57 12.51 15.32 -8.51
N GLY A 58 13.38 15.44 -7.50
CA GLY A 58 14.80 15.08 -7.63
C GLY A 58 15.05 13.57 -7.79
N GLU A 59 14.20 12.72 -7.20
CA GLU A 59 14.30 11.26 -7.38
C GLU A 59 13.78 10.81 -8.76
N LYS A 60 12.77 11.53 -9.29
CA LYS A 60 12.30 11.35 -10.67
C LYS A 60 13.38 11.73 -11.68
N GLU A 61 14.07 12.85 -11.45
CA GLU A 61 15.18 13.32 -12.28
C GLU A 61 16.37 12.33 -12.24
N ALA A 62 16.72 11.82 -11.05
CA ALA A 62 17.77 10.79 -10.90
C ALA A 62 17.41 9.44 -11.56
N GLN A 63 16.12 9.12 -11.67
CA GLN A 63 15.62 7.95 -12.40
C GLN A 63 15.41 8.21 -13.91
N GLY A 64 15.71 9.42 -14.40
CA GLY A 64 15.50 9.79 -15.81
C GLY A 64 14.02 9.90 -16.22
N LEU A 65 13.11 9.98 -15.25
CA LEU A 65 11.67 10.01 -15.47
C LEU A 65 11.20 11.47 -15.56
N SER A 66 10.85 11.93 -16.76
CA SER A 66 10.30 13.27 -16.99
C SER A 66 8.78 13.23 -17.19
N GLY A 67 8.09 14.27 -16.70
CA GLY A 67 6.63 14.40 -16.85
C GLY A 67 5.79 13.60 -15.85
N PHE A 68 4.59 13.19 -16.27
CA PHE A 68 3.69 12.37 -15.47
C PHE A 68 4.30 10.97 -15.34
N VAL A 69 4.80 10.64 -14.15
CA VAL A 69 5.32 9.31 -13.84
C VAL A 69 4.15 8.45 -13.37
N PRO A 70 3.59 7.55 -14.20
CA PRO A 70 2.58 6.62 -13.74
C PRO A 70 3.23 5.69 -12.72
N VAL A 71 2.93 5.90 -11.44
CA VAL A 71 3.21 4.91 -10.41
C VAL A 71 2.31 3.72 -10.73
N ALA A 72 2.90 2.54 -10.94
CA ALA A 72 2.16 1.34 -11.27
C ALA A 72 1.24 0.96 -10.10
N ALA A 73 0.01 1.48 -10.11
CA ALA A 73 -1.06 1.04 -9.23
C ALA A 73 -1.51 -0.33 -9.74
N ARG A 74 -1.13 -1.39 -9.02
CA ARG A 74 -1.53 -2.75 -9.32
C ARG A 74 -2.97 -2.98 -8.85
N TRP A 75 -3.93 -2.77 -9.74
CA TRP A 75 -5.31 -3.19 -9.57
C TRP A 75 -5.83 -3.86 -10.86
N GLY A 76 -5.87 -5.20 -10.87
CA GLY A 76 -6.49 -5.99 -11.94
C GLY A 76 -5.73 -5.98 -13.27
N LYS A 77 -5.79 -7.08 -14.01
CA LYS A 77 -5.00 -7.29 -15.23
C LYS A 77 -5.20 -6.16 -16.25
N ARG A 78 -4.14 -5.41 -16.53
CA ARG A 78 -3.93 -4.80 -17.85
C ARG A 78 -2.54 -5.15 -18.34
N THR A 79 -2.50 -6.10 -19.24
CA THR A 79 -1.37 -6.32 -20.13
C THR A 79 -1.15 -5.03 -20.91
N VAL A 80 0.01 -4.40 -20.72
CA VAL A 80 0.52 -3.45 -21.70
C VAL A 80 1.82 -4.03 -22.20
N LYS A 81 1.71 -4.79 -23.30
CA LYS A 81 2.85 -5.14 -24.13
C LYS A 81 2.95 -4.03 -25.17
N CYS A 82 3.90 -3.12 -24.99
CA CYS A 82 4.43 -2.30 -26.07
C CYS A 82 5.91 -2.65 -26.20
N LEU A 83 6.18 -3.61 -27.10
CA LEU A 83 7.48 -3.73 -27.74
C LEU A 83 7.56 -2.58 -28.75
N GLY A 84 8.63 -1.79 -28.68
CA GLY A 84 8.84 -0.69 -29.63
C GLY A 84 9.98 0.22 -29.23
N GLY A 85 11.17 -0.34 -29.06
CA GLY A 85 12.40 0.44 -29.21
C GLY A 85 12.62 0.66 -30.70
N ALA A 86 12.65 1.92 -31.13
CA ALA A 86 13.25 2.32 -32.38
C ALA A 86 14.42 3.26 -32.03
N MET A 87 15.59 2.87 -32.52
CA MET A 87 16.82 3.66 -32.60
C MET A 87 16.59 4.97 -33.33
#